data_AF-A0A820LRR5-F1
#
_entry.id   AF-A0A820LRR5-F1
#
_cell.length_a   1.000
_cell.length_b   1.000
_cell.length_c   1.000
_cell.angle_alpha   90.00
_cell.angle_beta   90.00
_cell.angle_gamma   90.00
#
_symmetry.space_group_name_H-M   'P 1'
#
loop_
_entity.id
_entity.type
_entity.pdbx_description
1 polymer ?
#
loop_
_entity_poly.entity_id
_entity_poly.type
_entity_poly.pdbx_seq_one_letter_code
_entity_poly.pdbx_strand_id
1 'polypeptide(L)'
;MLTHFVPYYLGFNHISRQEVISKHSSPLATQLLTDKPNIVILVIDGTYLYIQARNKSENNELQRRTYNIHKHRSLVKPLLITTTTGYIIAAYGPYLSDSSNCDAAIQKDILIKNKDGILNWIAEHDLAVVDRGSRDSTGMMRALGLDVCMPDFLNDRRRFDALEANRARFISKIRWVVESVNGRVKHFKWLNQTIQNTTIPQIRDYLQIACALINAYRAPAISSFSNHDQITATMLAHLHEPNLLRARLNNEVLH
;
A
#
# COMPACT_ATOMS: atom_id res chain seq x y z
N MET A 1 2.78 22.13 -13.89
CA MET A 1 2.64 21.27 -12.69
C MET A 1 3.63 20.11 -12.68
N LEU A 2 3.66 19.23 -13.70
CA LEU A 2 4.49 18.02 -13.68
C LEU A 2 6.01 18.27 -13.59
N THR A 3 6.52 19.33 -14.22
CA THR A 3 7.96 19.64 -14.22
C THR A 3 8.36 20.67 -13.15
N HIS A 4 7.42 21.47 -12.67
CA HIS A 4 7.70 22.65 -11.83
C HIS A 4 7.03 22.59 -10.44
N PHE A 5 6.24 21.56 -10.15
CA PHE A 5 5.56 21.40 -8.85
C PHE A 5 5.71 19.98 -8.33
N VAL A 6 5.34 18.97 -9.11
CA VAL A 6 5.41 17.56 -8.69
C VAL A 6 6.79 17.15 -8.16
N PRO A 7 7.92 17.51 -8.79
CA PRO A 7 9.24 17.08 -8.32
C PRO A 7 9.67 17.68 -6.97
N TYR A 8 8.95 18.69 -6.46
CA TYR A 8 9.20 19.26 -5.14
C TYR A 8 8.45 18.53 -4.02
N TYR A 9 7.46 17.70 -4.35
CA TYR A 9 6.56 17.07 -3.38
C TYR A 9 6.30 15.59 -3.63
N LEU A 10 6.87 14.99 -4.68
CA LEU A 10 6.68 13.58 -5.05
C LEU A 10 7.90 13.04 -5.81
N GLY A 11 8.25 11.78 -5.58
CA GLY A 11 9.41 11.08 -6.13
C GLY A 11 10.39 10.66 -5.04
N PHE A 12 11.37 9.81 -5.37
CA PHE A 12 12.40 9.46 -4.39
C PHE A 12 13.44 10.56 -4.20
N ASN A 13 13.62 11.42 -5.20
CA ASN A 13 14.62 12.48 -5.18
C ASN A 13 14.22 13.72 -4.38
N HIS A 14 12.92 13.93 -4.08
CA HIS A 14 12.46 15.17 -3.43
C HIS A 14 12.58 15.12 -1.91
N ILE A 15 12.68 13.93 -1.32
CA ILE A 15 12.73 13.74 0.13
C ILE A 15 13.87 12.81 0.52
N SER A 16 14.66 13.22 1.53
CA SER A 16 15.76 12.41 2.02
C SER A 16 15.27 11.26 2.90
N ARG A 17 16.07 10.19 2.98
CA ARG A 17 15.82 9.09 3.94
C ARG A 17 15.72 9.60 5.37
N GLN A 18 16.65 10.48 5.77
CA GLN A 18 16.70 11.02 7.12
C GLN A 18 15.46 11.83 7.48
N GLU A 19 14.91 12.57 6.51
CA GLU A 19 13.65 13.29 6.67
C GLU A 19 12.47 12.33 6.81
N VAL A 20 12.41 11.25 6.03
CA VAL A 20 11.38 10.22 6.19
C VAL A 20 11.45 9.59 7.58
N ILE A 21 12.65 9.18 8.02
CA ILE A 21 12.84 8.53 9.33
C ILE A 21 12.44 9.47 10.47
N SER A 22 12.78 10.76 10.39
CA SER A 22 12.53 11.72 11.48
C SER A 22 11.11 12.28 11.51
N LYS A 23 10.49 12.53 10.35
CA LYS A 23 9.19 13.22 10.25
C LYS A 23 8.03 12.35 9.79
N HIS A 24 8.32 11.25 9.11
CA HIS A 24 7.30 10.45 8.43
C HIS A 24 7.27 8.98 8.84
N SER A 25 8.02 8.60 9.87
CA SER A 25 7.94 7.30 10.51
C SER A 25 7.06 7.36 11.76
N SER A 26 6.07 6.46 11.84
CA SER A 26 5.25 6.24 13.02
C SER A 26 6.02 5.41 14.06
N PRO A 27 6.19 5.90 15.30
CA PRO A 27 6.84 5.13 16.36
C PRO A 27 6.19 3.76 16.59
N LEU A 28 4.85 3.72 16.50
CA LEU A 28 4.07 2.49 16.60
C LEU A 28 4.44 1.49 15.49
N ALA A 29 4.68 1.94 14.26
CA ALA A 29 5.07 1.05 13.17
C ALA A 29 6.47 0.47 13.38
N THR A 30 7.41 1.30 13.84
CA THR A 30 8.76 0.84 14.17
C THR A 30 8.69 -0.20 15.28
N GLN A 31 8.08 0.12 16.42
CA GLN A 31 8.00 -0.79 17.57
C GLN A 31 7.26 -2.11 17.29
N LEU A 32 6.24 -2.11 16.43
CA LEU A 32 5.46 -3.32 16.13
C LEU A 32 6.08 -4.22 15.07
N LEU A 33 6.88 -3.68 14.14
CA LEU A 33 7.31 -4.41 12.95
C LEU A 33 8.82 -4.67 12.86
N THR A 34 9.65 -3.95 13.63
CA THR A 34 11.10 -4.09 13.55
C THR A 34 11.77 -3.72 14.88
N ASP A 35 12.91 -4.34 15.14
CA ASP A 35 13.85 -3.97 16.20
C ASP A 35 15.00 -3.09 15.69
N LYS A 36 15.10 -2.90 14.36
CA LYS A 36 16.20 -2.17 13.74
C LYS A 36 15.98 -0.66 13.82
N PRO A 37 16.97 0.10 14.31
CA PRO A 37 16.90 1.55 14.30
C PRO A 37 17.16 2.12 12.90
N ASN A 38 16.71 3.35 12.66
CA ASN A 38 17.06 4.15 11.47
C ASN A 38 16.74 3.51 10.11
N ILE A 39 15.69 2.69 10.05
CA ILE A 39 15.18 2.15 8.79
C ILE A 39 13.96 2.93 8.28
N VAL A 40 13.74 2.89 6.97
CA VAL A 40 12.49 3.35 6.35
C VAL A 40 11.48 2.21 6.32
N ILE A 41 10.24 2.52 6.67
CA ILE A 41 9.10 1.61 6.50
C ILE A 41 8.19 2.17 5.39
N LEU A 42 8.13 1.44 4.28
CA LEU A 42 7.29 1.74 3.13
C LEU A 42 6.01 0.90 3.19
N VAL A 43 4.86 1.55 3.03
CA VAL A 43 3.56 0.89 2.90
C VAL A 43 3.10 1.02 1.45
N ILE A 44 3.00 -0.13 0.77
CA ILE A 44 2.75 -0.21 -0.67
C ILE A 44 1.38 -0.84 -0.90
N ASP A 45 0.52 -0.16 -1.64
CA ASP A 45 -0.82 -0.66 -1.93
C ASP A 45 -1.34 -0.15 -3.26
N GLY A 46 -2.01 -1.05 -3.98
CA GLY A 46 -2.73 -0.74 -5.20
C GLY A 46 -4.10 -0.14 -4.89
N THR A 47 -4.58 0.76 -5.74
CA THR A 47 -5.99 1.14 -5.76
C THR A 47 -6.56 0.95 -7.16
N TYR A 48 -7.80 1.37 -7.35
CA TYR A 48 -8.45 1.31 -8.66
C TYR A 48 -9.18 2.60 -8.96
N LEU A 49 -9.15 2.98 -10.23
CA LEU A 49 -9.91 4.07 -10.81
C LEU A 49 -10.86 3.48 -11.86
N TYR A 50 -12.15 3.72 -11.70
CA TYR A 50 -13.14 3.22 -12.66
C TYR A 50 -13.05 4.00 -13.96
N ILE A 51 -13.13 3.29 -15.07
CA ILE A 51 -13.14 3.90 -16.40
C ILE A 51 -14.41 3.52 -17.13
N GLN A 52 -14.79 4.35 -18.10
CA GLN A 52 -15.88 4.03 -19.01
C GLN A 52 -15.46 2.87 -19.90
N ALA A 53 -16.26 1.80 -19.91
CA ALA A 53 -16.03 0.66 -20.79
C ALA A 53 -16.43 0.96 -22.26
N ARG A 54 -17.23 2.01 -22.50
CA ARG A 54 -18.05 2.29 -23.69
C ARG A 54 -18.64 1.02 -24.35
N ASN A 55 -19.97 0.89 -24.25
CA ASN A 55 -20.79 -0.04 -25.06
C ASN A 55 -20.81 0.30 -26.58
N LYS A 56 -19.79 0.99 -27.11
CA LYS A 56 -19.71 1.49 -28.49
C LYS A 56 -18.29 1.58 -29.07
N SER A 57 -17.23 1.10 -28.39
CA SER A 57 -15.87 1.16 -28.95
C SER A 57 -15.53 -0.12 -29.71
N GLU A 58 -15.10 -0.01 -30.96
CA GLU A 58 -14.56 -1.10 -31.79
C GLU A 58 -13.26 -1.73 -31.21
N ASN A 59 -12.74 -1.20 -30.10
CA ASN A 59 -11.52 -1.67 -29.45
C ASN A 59 -11.82 -2.69 -28.34
N ASN A 60 -12.17 -3.92 -28.77
CA ASN A 60 -12.41 -5.06 -27.90
C ASN A 60 -11.19 -5.41 -27.02
N GLU A 61 -9.97 -5.10 -27.47
CA GLU A 61 -8.75 -5.36 -26.71
C GLU A 61 -8.68 -4.51 -25.44
N LEU A 62 -8.88 -3.19 -25.57
CA LEU A 62 -8.86 -2.29 -24.42
C LEU A 62 -9.94 -2.66 -23.40
N GLN A 63 -11.14 -3.02 -23.87
CA GLN A 63 -12.22 -3.46 -23.00
C GLN A 63 -11.83 -4.71 -22.20
N ARG A 64 -11.29 -5.74 -22.86
CA ARG A 64 -10.82 -6.96 -22.21
C ARG A 64 -9.73 -6.68 -21.19
N ARG A 65 -8.75 -5.84 -21.55
CA ARG A 65 -7.58 -5.55 -20.70
C ARG A 65 -7.88 -4.64 -19.52
N THR A 66 -9.00 -3.92 -19.55
CA THR A 66 -9.42 -3.04 -18.45
C THR A 66 -10.51 -3.66 -17.57
N TYR A 67 -11.19 -4.70 -18.02
CA TYR A 67 -12.23 -5.37 -17.23
C TYR A 67 -11.63 -6.15 -16.05
N ASN A 68 -12.07 -5.82 -14.84
CA ASN A 68 -11.68 -6.54 -13.64
C ASN A 68 -12.80 -7.50 -13.20
N ILE A 69 -12.47 -8.78 -13.10
CA ILE A 69 -13.43 -9.82 -12.70
C ILE A 69 -13.90 -9.61 -11.26
N HIS A 70 -13.00 -9.31 -10.32
CA HIS A 70 -13.34 -9.15 -8.91
C HIS A 70 -14.21 -7.92 -8.61
N LYS A 71 -14.13 -6.87 -9.44
CA LYS A 71 -14.92 -5.64 -9.31
C LYS A 71 -16.09 -5.58 -10.30
N HIS A 72 -16.24 -6.60 -11.16
CA HIS A 72 -17.23 -6.69 -12.22
C HIS A 72 -17.36 -5.39 -13.05
N ARG A 73 -16.22 -4.74 -13.32
CA ARG A 73 -16.19 -3.41 -13.93
C ARG A 73 -14.85 -3.09 -14.58
N SER A 74 -14.86 -2.27 -15.63
CA SER A 74 -13.63 -1.71 -16.21
C SER A 74 -12.96 -0.70 -15.27
N LEU A 75 -11.68 -0.92 -15.03
CA LEU A 75 -10.84 -0.07 -14.18
C LEU A 75 -9.40 -0.08 -14.66
N VAL A 76 -8.65 0.89 -14.18
CA VAL A 76 -7.18 0.88 -14.19
C VAL A 76 -6.66 0.94 -12.76
N LYS A 77 -5.41 0.52 -12.56
CA LYS A 77 -4.80 0.36 -11.25
C LYS A 77 -3.65 1.34 -11.06
N PRO A 78 -3.79 2.34 -10.19
CA PRO A 78 -2.64 3.03 -9.60
C PRO A 78 -2.01 2.20 -8.49
N LEU A 79 -0.74 2.42 -8.21
CA LEU A 79 -0.05 1.91 -7.02
C LEU A 79 0.66 3.06 -6.32
N LEU A 80 0.43 3.19 -5.01
CA LEU A 80 1.05 4.21 -4.18
C LEU A 80 2.09 3.58 -3.27
N ILE A 81 3.19 4.30 -3.07
CA ILE A 81 4.20 4.02 -2.05
C ILE A 81 4.13 5.16 -1.04
N THR A 82 3.85 4.81 0.22
CA THR A 82 3.67 5.77 1.31
C THR A 82 4.56 5.42 2.48
N THR A 83 4.79 6.39 3.36
CA THR A 83 5.40 6.17 4.68
C THR A 83 4.35 5.71 5.69
N THR A 84 4.77 5.36 6.90
CA THR A 84 3.86 4.95 7.98
C THR A 84 3.06 6.09 8.60
N THR A 85 3.33 7.35 8.24
CA THR A 85 2.46 8.50 8.52
C THR A 85 1.50 8.82 7.37
N GLY A 86 1.65 8.17 6.22
CA GLY A 86 0.84 8.41 5.02
C GLY A 86 1.37 9.55 4.15
N TYR A 87 2.60 10.02 4.38
CA TYR A 87 3.29 10.86 3.40
C TYR A 87 3.55 10.05 2.13
N ILE A 88 3.19 10.59 0.96
CA ILE A 88 3.27 9.86 -0.31
C ILE A 88 4.68 10.03 -0.88
N ILE A 89 5.42 8.96 -1.09
CA ILE A 89 6.74 9.05 -1.73
C ILE A 89 6.58 8.97 -3.24
N ALA A 90 5.85 7.97 -3.73
CA ALA A 90 5.70 7.74 -5.16
C ALA A 90 4.28 7.27 -5.53
N ALA A 91 3.89 7.58 -6.76
CA ALA A 91 2.64 7.14 -7.36
C ALA A 91 2.90 6.64 -8.78
N TYR A 92 2.54 5.38 -9.03
CA TYR A 92 2.75 4.69 -10.30
C TYR A 92 1.42 4.33 -10.98
N GLY A 93 1.51 4.11 -12.29
CA GLY A 93 0.40 3.73 -13.14
C GLY A 93 -0.11 4.90 -14.00
N PRO A 94 -1.31 4.77 -14.58
CA PRO A 94 -2.21 3.62 -14.41
C PRO A 94 -1.67 2.35 -15.09
N TYR A 95 -1.84 1.22 -14.43
CA TYR A 95 -1.69 -0.12 -15.01
C TYR A 95 -3.06 -0.62 -15.48
N LEU A 96 -3.11 -1.41 -16.55
CA LEU A 96 -4.36 -2.04 -16.99
C LEU A 96 -4.78 -3.11 -15.98
N SER A 97 -6.03 -3.56 -16.03
CA SER A 97 -6.55 -4.55 -15.09
C SER A 97 -6.45 -6.01 -15.60
N ASP A 98 -5.59 -6.26 -16.58
CA ASP A 98 -5.35 -7.61 -17.08
C ASP A 98 -4.55 -8.46 -16.08
N SER A 99 -4.49 -9.77 -16.33
CA SER A 99 -3.82 -10.75 -15.47
C SER A 99 -2.31 -10.48 -15.31
N SER A 100 -1.70 -9.78 -16.26
CA SER A 100 -0.30 -9.39 -16.23
C SER A 100 0.00 -8.27 -15.22
N ASN A 101 -1.04 -7.57 -14.74
CA ASN A 101 -0.93 -6.43 -13.83
C ASN A 101 -1.60 -6.74 -12.48
N CYS A 102 -1.24 -7.87 -11.87
CA CYS A 102 -1.50 -8.09 -10.43
C CYS A 102 -0.54 -7.24 -9.58
N ASP A 103 -0.85 -7.05 -8.29
CA ASP A 103 -0.08 -6.15 -7.42
C ASP A 103 1.39 -6.60 -7.31
N ALA A 104 1.63 -7.92 -7.17
CA ALA A 104 2.98 -8.49 -7.20
C ALA A 104 3.74 -8.21 -8.52
N ALA A 105 3.07 -8.30 -9.68
CA ALA A 105 3.70 -8.04 -10.97
C ALA A 105 4.04 -6.56 -11.14
N ILE A 106 3.15 -5.67 -10.71
CA ILE A 106 3.38 -4.22 -10.73
C ILE A 106 4.56 -3.85 -9.83
N GLN A 107 4.63 -4.39 -8.61
CA GLN A 107 5.74 -4.13 -7.68
C GLN A 107 7.07 -4.66 -8.20
N LYS A 108 7.09 -5.86 -8.82
CA LYS A 108 8.27 -6.39 -9.53
C LYS A 108 8.73 -5.43 -10.62
N ASP A 109 7.82 -4.97 -11.46
CA ASP A 109 8.14 -4.03 -12.54
C ASP A 109 8.72 -2.71 -12.02
N ILE A 110 8.21 -2.18 -10.90
CA ILE A 110 8.73 -0.97 -10.27
C ILE A 110 10.15 -1.18 -9.74
N LEU A 111 10.37 -2.23 -8.93
CA LEU A 111 11.63 -2.45 -8.24
C LEU A 111 12.73 -2.93 -9.20
N ILE A 112 12.46 -3.93 -10.05
CA ILE A 112 13.46 -4.49 -10.98
C ILE A 112 13.94 -3.44 -11.99
N LYS A 113 13.03 -2.58 -12.48
CA LYS A 113 13.40 -1.52 -13.42
C LYS A 113 13.95 -0.27 -12.74
N ASN A 114 14.13 -0.29 -11.41
CA ASN A 114 14.57 0.85 -10.63
C ASN A 114 13.79 2.14 -10.97
N LYS A 115 12.45 2.05 -11.07
CA LYS A 115 11.65 3.18 -11.52
C LYS A 115 11.84 4.37 -10.58
N ASP A 116 12.05 5.54 -11.18
CA ASP A 116 12.31 6.80 -10.47
C ASP A 116 13.48 6.73 -9.47
N GLY A 117 14.40 5.77 -9.64
CA GLY A 117 15.59 5.62 -8.80
C GLY A 117 15.34 5.01 -7.42
N ILE A 118 14.23 4.30 -7.21
CA ILE A 118 13.86 3.70 -5.91
C ILE A 118 14.99 2.87 -5.27
N LEU A 119 15.73 2.07 -6.04
CA LEU A 119 16.83 1.24 -5.53
C LEU A 119 18.04 2.06 -5.07
N ASN A 120 18.17 3.30 -5.55
CA ASN A 120 19.21 4.22 -5.10
C ASN A 120 18.84 4.91 -3.79
N TRP A 121 17.56 4.83 -3.40
CA TRP A 121 17.01 5.52 -2.25
C TRP A 121 16.73 4.58 -1.08
N ILE A 122 16.31 3.34 -1.33
CA ILE A 122 16.16 2.31 -0.28
C ILE A 122 17.53 1.81 0.21
N ALA A 123 17.58 1.30 1.43
CA ALA A 123 18.76 0.67 2.00
C ALA A 123 18.44 -0.75 2.48
N GLU A 124 19.50 -1.51 2.75
CA GLU A 124 19.39 -2.84 3.34
C GLU A 124 18.61 -2.79 4.65
N HIS A 125 17.73 -3.78 4.83
CA HIS A 125 16.77 -3.92 5.93
C HIS A 125 15.67 -2.86 6.03
N ASP A 126 15.52 -1.96 5.05
CA ASP A 126 14.27 -1.19 4.94
C ASP A 126 13.08 -2.14 4.80
N LEU A 127 11.94 -1.74 5.36
CA LEU A 127 10.79 -2.62 5.50
C LEU A 127 9.70 -2.27 4.48
N ALA A 128 9.27 -3.25 3.70
CA ALA A 128 8.08 -3.16 2.85
C ALA A 128 6.87 -3.80 3.53
N VAL A 129 5.84 -3.02 3.81
CA VAL A 129 4.54 -3.48 4.30
C VAL A 129 3.60 -3.58 3.10
N VAL A 130 3.16 -4.80 2.80
CA VAL A 130 2.40 -5.10 1.59
C VAL A 130 1.15 -5.93 1.90
N ASP A 131 0.25 -5.97 0.92
CA ASP A 131 -0.94 -6.80 0.98
C ASP A 131 -0.66 -8.26 0.60
N ARG A 132 -1.66 -9.14 0.77
CA ARG A 132 -1.53 -10.55 0.39
C ARG A 132 -1.44 -10.76 -1.13
N GLY A 133 -2.00 -9.86 -1.94
CA GLY A 133 -1.86 -9.86 -3.40
C GLY A 133 -0.42 -9.66 -3.88
N SER A 134 0.46 -9.23 -2.98
CA SER A 134 1.89 -9.02 -3.21
C SER A 134 2.76 -10.24 -2.90
N ARG A 135 2.18 -11.39 -2.51
CA ARG A 135 2.93 -12.60 -2.11
C ARG A 135 4.07 -12.95 -3.07
N ASP A 136 3.78 -12.94 -4.36
CA ASP A 136 4.71 -13.42 -5.39
C ASP A 136 5.85 -12.41 -5.66
N SER A 137 5.81 -11.17 -5.13
CA SER A 137 6.90 -10.19 -5.18
C SER A 137 7.80 -10.22 -3.94
N THR A 138 7.36 -10.82 -2.83
CA THR A 138 8.08 -10.78 -1.54
C THR A 138 9.49 -11.40 -1.61
N GLY A 139 9.67 -12.49 -2.37
CA GLY A 139 11.00 -13.10 -2.55
C GLY A 139 11.97 -12.18 -3.29
N MET A 140 11.49 -11.44 -4.28
CA MET A 140 12.28 -10.46 -5.02
C MET A 140 12.63 -9.24 -4.16
N MET A 141 11.70 -8.75 -3.34
CA MET A 141 11.97 -7.67 -2.38
C MET A 141 13.09 -8.06 -1.40
N ARG A 142 13.03 -9.27 -0.84
CA ARG A 142 14.10 -9.78 0.06
C ARG A 142 15.44 -9.92 -0.64
N ALA A 143 15.46 -10.34 -1.91
CA ALA A 143 16.68 -10.41 -2.70
C ALA A 143 17.30 -9.02 -2.98
N LEU A 144 16.51 -7.95 -2.92
CA LEU A 144 16.98 -6.56 -3.02
C LEU A 144 17.37 -5.96 -1.65
N GLY A 145 17.40 -6.77 -0.59
CA GLY A 145 17.77 -6.34 0.76
C GLY A 145 16.63 -5.78 1.59
N LEU A 146 15.38 -5.83 1.12
CA LEU A 146 14.23 -5.37 1.91
C LEU A 146 13.71 -6.46 2.85
N ASP A 147 13.39 -6.08 4.08
CA ASP A 147 12.51 -6.89 4.92
C ASP A 147 11.06 -6.73 4.41
N VAL A 148 10.22 -7.75 4.61
CA VAL A 148 8.84 -7.73 4.10
C VAL A 148 7.85 -8.20 5.14
N CYS A 149 6.87 -7.34 5.46
CA CYS A 149 5.71 -7.64 6.29
C CYS A 149 4.45 -7.78 5.42
N MET A 150 3.81 -8.94 5.51
CA MET A 150 2.56 -9.26 4.81
C MET A 150 1.72 -10.16 5.72
N PRO A 151 0.38 -10.05 5.73
CA PRO A 151 -0.46 -10.96 6.52
C PRO A 151 -0.25 -12.41 6.08
N ASP A 152 -0.27 -13.33 7.05
CA ASP A 152 -0.06 -14.75 6.80
C ASP A 152 -1.12 -15.37 5.87
N PHE A 153 -0.79 -16.54 5.32
CA PHE A 153 -1.72 -17.40 4.59
C PHE A 153 -2.16 -18.57 5.46
N LEU A 154 -3.39 -19.02 5.23
CA LEU A 154 -3.93 -20.15 5.97
C LEU A 154 -3.20 -21.47 5.66
N ASN A 155 -2.57 -21.60 4.48
CA ASN A 155 -1.79 -22.76 4.05
C ASN A 155 -2.51 -24.09 4.36
N ASP A 156 -3.60 -24.34 3.64
CA ASP A 156 -4.52 -25.49 3.77
C ASP A 156 -5.27 -25.63 5.11
N ARG A 157 -4.99 -24.77 6.10
CA ARG A 157 -5.77 -24.69 7.35
C ARG A 157 -7.07 -23.93 7.14
N ARG A 158 -8.06 -24.23 7.98
CA ARG A 158 -9.34 -23.48 7.96
C ARG A 158 -9.23 -22.11 8.64
N ARG A 159 -8.28 -21.92 9.57
CA ARG A 159 -8.15 -20.72 10.43
C ARG A 159 -6.70 -20.52 10.85
N PHE A 160 -6.32 -19.27 11.15
CA PHE A 160 -5.04 -18.93 11.78
C PHE A 160 -5.01 -19.39 13.24
N ASP A 161 -3.80 -19.59 13.77
CA ASP A 161 -3.62 -19.59 15.22
C ASP A 161 -3.73 -18.18 15.80
N ALA A 162 -3.74 -18.08 17.13
CA ALA A 162 -3.91 -16.80 17.81
C ALA A 162 -2.74 -15.85 17.52
N LEU A 163 -1.51 -16.35 17.50
CA LEU A 163 -0.30 -15.55 17.30
C LEU A 163 -0.24 -14.98 15.88
N GLU A 164 -0.49 -15.80 14.87
CA GLU A 164 -0.59 -15.39 13.46
C GLU A 164 -1.69 -14.33 13.28
N ALA A 165 -2.87 -14.56 13.86
CA ALA A 165 -3.95 -13.59 13.81
C ALA A 165 -3.58 -12.27 14.51
N ASN A 166 -2.89 -12.33 15.64
CA ASN A 166 -2.42 -11.15 16.39
C ASN A 166 -1.35 -10.37 15.59
N ARG A 167 -0.38 -11.05 14.97
CA ARG A 167 0.61 -10.44 14.07
C ARG A 167 -0.04 -9.81 12.83
N ALA A 168 -1.02 -10.49 12.22
CA ALA A 168 -1.76 -9.95 11.08
C ALA A 168 -2.53 -8.65 11.44
N ARG A 169 -2.95 -8.48 12.71
CA ARG A 169 -3.54 -7.20 13.18
C ARG A 169 -2.52 -6.07 13.21
N PHE A 170 -1.25 -6.34 13.51
CA PHE A 170 -0.19 -5.32 13.48
C PHE A 170 -0.03 -4.81 12.05
N ILE A 171 0.09 -5.73 11.10
CA ILE A 171 0.23 -5.40 9.68
C ILE A 171 -1.00 -4.64 9.18
N SER A 172 -2.21 -5.08 9.54
CA SER A 172 -3.45 -4.39 9.18
C SER A 172 -3.52 -2.98 9.77
N LYS A 173 -3.09 -2.79 11.02
CA LYS A 173 -3.06 -1.48 11.68
C LYS A 173 -2.14 -0.51 10.95
N ILE A 174 -0.97 -0.97 10.48
CA ILE A 174 -0.04 -0.14 9.71
C ILE A 174 -0.57 0.13 8.30
N ARG A 175 -1.10 -0.89 7.62
CA ARG A 175 -1.66 -0.75 6.26
C ARG A 175 -2.83 0.20 6.15
N TRP A 176 -3.60 0.40 7.23
CA TRP A 176 -4.67 1.39 7.24
C TRP A 176 -4.22 2.79 6.73
N VAL A 177 -2.95 3.15 6.95
CA VAL A 177 -2.43 4.46 6.52
C VAL A 177 -2.51 4.65 5.01
N VAL A 178 -2.15 3.64 4.22
CA VAL A 178 -2.18 3.74 2.75
C VAL A 178 -3.60 3.63 2.23
N GLU A 179 -4.50 2.93 2.92
CA GLU A 179 -5.94 2.93 2.62
C GLU A 179 -6.54 4.34 2.82
N SER A 180 -6.16 5.03 3.90
CA SER A 180 -6.55 6.42 4.15
C SER A 180 -6.03 7.37 3.06
N VAL A 181 -4.77 7.19 2.63
CA VAL A 181 -4.18 7.95 1.52
C VAL A 181 -4.91 7.69 0.21
N ASN A 182 -5.20 6.43 -0.11
CA ASN A 182 -6.00 6.05 -1.28
C ASN A 182 -7.38 6.75 -1.25
N GLY A 183 -8.01 6.84 -0.08
CA GLY A 183 -9.24 7.63 0.13
C GLY A 183 -9.04 9.12 -0.15
N ARG A 184 -7.96 9.73 0.35
CA ARG A 184 -7.62 11.15 0.12
C ARG A 184 -7.38 11.47 -1.35
N VAL A 185 -6.72 10.58 -2.10
CA VAL A 185 -6.57 10.69 -3.56
C VAL A 185 -7.94 10.69 -4.24
N LYS A 186 -8.88 9.88 -3.75
CA LYS A 186 -10.27 9.85 -4.21
C LYS A 186 -11.14 11.00 -3.68
N HIS A 187 -10.62 11.95 -2.92
CA HIS A 187 -11.32 13.22 -2.68
C HIS A 187 -11.24 14.16 -3.90
N PHE A 188 -10.28 13.94 -4.80
CA PHE A 188 -10.25 14.64 -6.08
C PHE A 188 -11.36 14.08 -6.95
N LYS A 189 -12.41 14.90 -7.20
CA LYS A 189 -13.64 14.49 -7.89
C LYS A 189 -13.37 13.72 -9.19
N TRP A 190 -12.38 14.15 -9.95
CA TRP A 190 -12.01 13.51 -11.21
C TRP A 190 -11.48 12.06 -11.04
N LEU A 191 -10.76 11.77 -9.95
CA LEU A 191 -10.24 10.44 -9.63
C LEU A 191 -11.27 9.53 -8.94
N ASN A 192 -12.39 10.08 -8.47
CA ASN A 192 -13.46 9.30 -7.80
C ASN A 192 -14.63 8.94 -8.73
N GLN A 193 -14.72 9.60 -9.88
CA GLN A 193 -15.77 9.34 -10.86
C GLN A 193 -15.37 8.23 -11.85
N THR A 194 -16.28 7.90 -12.75
CA THR A 194 -15.98 7.01 -13.88
C THR A 194 -15.28 7.83 -14.97
N ILE A 195 -13.97 7.62 -15.11
CA ILE A 195 -13.09 8.38 -16.01
C ILE A 195 -13.35 7.98 -17.46
N GLN A 196 -13.32 8.93 -18.40
CA GLN A 196 -13.44 8.61 -19.82
C GLN A 196 -12.21 7.82 -20.30
N ASN A 197 -12.42 6.74 -21.05
CA ASN A 197 -11.32 5.90 -21.53
C ASN A 197 -10.33 6.63 -22.44
N THR A 198 -10.79 7.65 -23.17
CA THR A 198 -9.95 8.54 -23.99
C THR A 198 -8.92 9.31 -23.15
N THR A 199 -9.15 9.47 -21.85
CA THR A 199 -8.28 10.21 -20.93
C THR A 199 -7.34 9.31 -20.12
N ILE A 200 -7.29 8.00 -20.41
CA ILE A 200 -6.37 7.06 -19.75
C ILE A 200 -4.90 7.53 -19.83
N PRO A 201 -4.38 8.03 -20.98
CA PRO A 201 -2.99 8.48 -21.06
C PRO A 201 -2.63 9.58 -20.05
N GLN A 202 -3.59 10.42 -19.66
CA GLN A 202 -3.38 11.54 -18.74
C GLN A 202 -3.60 11.17 -17.27
N ILE A 203 -4.12 9.98 -16.95
CA ILE A 203 -4.39 9.57 -15.56
C ILE A 203 -3.10 9.62 -14.72
N ARG A 204 -1.94 9.23 -15.29
CA ARG A 204 -0.66 9.28 -14.58
C ARG A 204 -0.37 10.68 -14.07
N ASP A 205 -0.49 11.66 -14.96
CA ASP A 205 -0.19 13.05 -14.68
C ASP A 205 -1.11 13.61 -13.59
N TYR A 206 -2.41 13.37 -13.72
CA TYR A 206 -3.38 13.82 -12.72
C TYR A 206 -3.21 13.14 -11.37
N LEU A 207 -2.87 11.85 -11.36
CA LEU A 207 -2.56 11.12 -10.12
C LEU A 207 -1.35 11.73 -9.42
N GLN A 208 -0.25 11.97 -10.15
CA GLN A 208 0.97 12.55 -9.57
C GLN A 208 0.73 13.97 -9.07
N ILE A 209 -0.02 14.79 -9.82
CA ILE A 209 -0.42 16.13 -9.38
C ILE A 209 -1.27 16.06 -8.10
N ALA A 210 -2.25 15.16 -8.02
CA ALA A 210 -3.09 14.99 -6.84
C ALA A 210 -2.27 14.56 -5.61
N CYS A 211 -1.33 13.63 -5.78
CA CYS A 211 -0.44 13.18 -4.70
C CYS A 211 0.47 14.31 -4.22
N ALA A 212 1.09 15.06 -5.15
CA ALA A 212 1.91 16.21 -4.81
C ALA A 212 1.10 17.30 -4.07
N LEU A 213 -0.13 17.57 -4.48
CA LEU A 213 -1.03 18.51 -3.80
C LEU A 213 -1.40 18.04 -2.39
N ILE A 214 -1.61 16.73 -2.19
CA ILE A 214 -1.85 16.16 -0.85
C ILE A 214 -0.63 16.42 0.04
N ASN A 215 0.58 16.11 -0.44
CA ASN A 215 1.80 16.32 0.35
C ASN A 215 2.08 17.79 0.63
N ALA A 216 1.82 18.69 -0.32
CA ALA A 216 2.10 20.11 -0.17
C ALA A 216 1.16 20.82 0.82
N TYR A 217 -0.13 20.43 0.84
CA TYR A 217 -1.16 21.23 1.49
C TYR A 217 -1.99 20.48 2.55
N ARG A 218 -1.80 19.17 2.72
CA ARG A 218 -2.48 18.41 3.77
C ARG A 218 -1.46 17.85 4.74
N ALA A 219 -1.82 17.87 6.02
CA ALA A 219 -1.08 17.09 7.01
C ALA A 219 -1.08 15.59 6.63
N PRO A 220 -0.06 14.82 7.02
CA PRO A 220 -0.05 13.36 6.83
C PRO A 220 -1.30 12.66 7.37
N ALA A 221 -1.51 11.41 6.99
CA ALA A 221 -2.65 10.61 7.50
C ALA A 221 -2.59 10.45 9.03
N ILE A 222 -1.38 10.40 9.58
CA ILE A 222 -1.11 10.42 11.01
C ILE A 222 -0.19 11.60 11.29
N SER A 223 -0.70 12.59 12.02
CA SER A 223 0.04 13.80 12.42
C SER A 223 0.20 13.95 13.93
N SER A 224 -0.41 13.07 14.72
CA SER A 224 -0.28 13.01 16.17
C SER A 224 -0.04 11.57 16.61
N PHE A 225 0.85 11.42 17.59
CA PHE A 225 1.24 10.13 18.17
C PHE A 225 0.83 10.01 19.65
N SER A 226 -0.04 10.88 20.16
CA SER A 226 -0.35 10.98 21.60
C SER A 226 -0.76 9.67 22.26
N ASN A 227 -1.45 8.79 21.52
CA ASN A 227 -1.94 7.51 22.03
C ASN A 227 -1.15 6.32 21.46
N HIS A 228 -0.10 6.56 20.68
CA HIS A 228 0.64 5.50 20.00
C HIS A 228 1.33 4.58 21.00
N ASP A 229 1.97 5.12 22.05
CA ASP A 229 2.63 4.29 23.06
C ASP A 229 1.65 3.36 23.78
N GLN A 230 0.48 3.86 24.17
CA GLN A 230 -0.58 3.06 24.79
C GLN A 230 -1.11 1.98 23.85
N ILE A 231 -1.36 2.34 22.57
CA ILE A 231 -1.84 1.39 21.56
C ILE A 231 -0.77 0.32 21.32
N THR A 232 0.49 0.70 21.16
CA THR A 232 1.60 -0.24 20.96
C THR A 232 1.71 -1.20 22.14
N ALA A 233 1.74 -0.69 23.37
CA ALA A 233 1.82 -1.50 24.58
C ALA A 233 0.64 -2.49 24.67
N THR A 234 -0.57 -2.04 24.36
CA THR A 234 -1.77 -2.89 24.34
C THR A 234 -1.65 -3.99 23.27
N MET A 235 -1.23 -3.64 22.05
CA MET A 235 -1.09 -4.59 20.95
C MET A 235 0.00 -5.64 21.24
N LEU A 236 1.12 -5.23 21.85
CA LEU A 236 2.20 -6.13 22.27
C LEU A 236 1.77 -7.04 23.43
N ALA A 237 1.07 -6.51 24.44
CA ALA A 237 0.55 -7.31 25.55
C ALA A 237 -0.40 -8.42 25.06
N HIS A 238 -1.22 -8.12 24.05
CA HIS A 238 -2.15 -9.08 23.46
C HIS A 238 -1.51 -10.02 22.43
N LEU A 239 -0.22 -9.89 22.11
CA LEU A 239 0.42 -10.68 21.03
C LEU A 239 0.29 -12.19 21.24
N HIS A 240 0.45 -12.63 22.49
CA HIS A 240 0.39 -14.04 22.87
C HIS A 240 -0.96 -14.45 23.47
N GLU A 241 -1.95 -13.55 23.48
CA GLU A 241 -3.27 -13.88 24.02
C GLU A 241 -3.99 -14.91 23.16
N PRO A 242 -4.52 -15.99 23.76
CA PRO A 242 -5.29 -16.98 23.05
C PRO A 242 -6.67 -16.42 22.68
N ASN A 243 -7.27 -16.99 21.63
CA ASN A 243 -8.65 -16.69 21.29
C ASN A 243 -9.60 -17.33 22.32
N LEU A 244 -10.05 -16.55 23.31
CA LEU A 244 -10.92 -17.03 24.39
C LEU A 244 -12.27 -17.55 23.90
N LEU A 245 -12.84 -16.95 22.85
CA LEU A 245 -14.08 -17.46 22.24
C LEU A 245 -13.87 -18.85 21.63
N ARG A 246 -12.72 -19.10 20.99
CA ARG A 246 -12.36 -20.43 20.49
C ARG A 246 -12.22 -21.45 21.62
N ALA A 247 -11.55 -21.06 22.72
CA ALA A 247 -11.42 -21.94 23.87
C ALA A 247 -12.80 -22.35 24.43
N ARG A 248 -13.75 -21.41 24.49
CA ARG A 248 -15.13 -21.69 24.90
C ARG A 248 -15.87 -22.61 23.94
N LEU A 249 -15.86 -22.32 22.64
CA LEU A 249 -16.54 -23.13 21.63
C LEU A 249 -16.00 -24.57 21.57
N ASN A 250 -14.69 -24.76 21.74
CA ASN A 250 -14.11 -26.10 21.78
C ASN A 250 -14.55 -26.89 23.03
N ASN A 251 -14.79 -26.21 24.15
CA ASN A 251 -15.26 -26.84 25.38
C ASN A 251 -16.77 -27.16 25.33
N GLU A 252 -17.57 -26.37 24.62
CA GLU A 252 -19.02 -26.59 24.49
C GLU A 252 -19.38 -27.72 23.49
N VAL A 253 -18.50 -28.04 22.53
CA VAL A 253 -18.72 -29.15 21.55
C VAL A 253 -18.41 -30.54 22.13
N LEU A 254 -17.95 -30.62 23.38
CA LEU A 254 -17.65 -31.87 24.11
C LEU A 254 -18.82 -32.38 24.99
N HIS A 255 -20.03 -31.85 24.80
CA HIS A 255 -21.28 -32.35 25.38
C HIS A 255 -22.27 -32.76 24.28
#